data_AF-A0A2E0UKC3-F1
#
_entry.id   AF-A0A2E0UKC3-F1
#
_cell.length_a   1.000
_cell.length_b   1.000
_cell.length_c   1.000
_cell.angle_alpha   90.00
_cell.angle_beta   90.00
_cell.angle_gamma   90.00
#
_symmetry.space_group_name_H-M   'P 1'
#
loop_
_entity.id
_entity.type
_entity.pdbx_description
1 polymer ?
#
loop_
_entity_poly.entity_id
_entity_poly.type
_entity_poly.pdbx_seq_one_letter_code
_entity_poly.pdbx_strand_id
1 'polypeptide(L)'
;MWGDYSKNDWDCQIQFQKISRFSDNPEINRGWIHQDGGAFCAAVVYLDPDANLDHGTSIYRMKSDAERNALPWQKKDCDPKLMQFHTDVLGPEQKRDKKSLEVFGNNMKINNSMFERTLEVKNVYNRVIGYDGTQFHGQSNFHMDSDDEFRLTMVAFVTRITKPATKLFELKSRYI
;
A
#
# COMPACT_ATOMS: atom_id res chain seq x y z
N MET A 1 -17.98 -25.40 0.20
CA MET A 1 -16.62 -25.95 0.34
C MET A 1 -15.88 -24.95 1.22
N TRP A 2 -15.71 -25.26 2.50
CA TRP A 2 -15.01 -24.39 3.45
C TRP A 2 -13.91 -25.25 4.08
N GLY A 3 -12.67 -24.76 4.05
CA GLY A 3 -11.62 -25.37 4.86
C GLY A 3 -11.99 -25.21 6.33
N ASP A 4 -11.72 -26.23 7.14
CA ASP A 4 -11.75 -26.09 8.59
C ASP A 4 -10.44 -25.42 9.00
N TYR A 5 -10.47 -24.09 9.07
CA TYR A 5 -9.32 -23.29 9.46
C TYR A 5 -9.39 -23.01 10.95
N SER A 6 -8.41 -23.51 11.70
CA SER A 6 -8.19 -23.11 13.09
C SER A 6 -7.46 -21.76 13.13
N LYS A 7 -7.51 -21.08 14.28
CA LYS A 7 -6.74 -19.84 14.52
C LYS A 7 -5.23 -20.01 14.29
N ASN A 8 -4.71 -21.23 14.41
CA ASN A 8 -3.29 -21.52 14.21
C ASN A 8 -2.91 -21.64 12.73
N ASP A 9 -3.90 -21.76 11.83
CA ASP A 9 -3.66 -22.02 10.41
C ASP A 9 -3.37 -20.76 9.59
N TRP A 10 -3.52 -19.59 10.19
CA TRP A 10 -3.24 -18.33 9.51
C TRP A 10 -2.82 -17.26 10.51
N ASP A 11 -2.22 -16.20 9.99
CA ASP A 11 -1.97 -14.96 10.73
C ASP A 11 -2.39 -13.79 9.85
N CYS A 12 -3.22 -12.91 10.41
CA CYS A 12 -3.69 -11.72 9.72
C CYS A 12 -3.74 -10.54 10.68
N GLN A 13 -3.11 -9.45 10.26
CA GLN A 13 -3.13 -8.18 10.96
C GLN A 13 -4.13 -7.26 10.29
N ILE A 14 -5.00 -6.63 11.08
CA ILE A 14 -6.01 -5.70 10.59
C ILE A 14 -5.89 -4.41 11.39
N GLN A 15 -5.93 -3.27 10.70
CA GLN A 15 -5.90 -1.96 11.33
C GLN A 15 -6.71 -0.94 10.54
N PHE A 16 -7.25 0.06 11.26
CA PHE A 16 -7.80 1.25 10.62
C PHE A 16 -6.67 2.23 10.29
N GLN A 17 -6.74 2.83 9.12
CA GLN A 17 -5.84 3.88 8.66
C GLN A 17 -6.64 5.13 8.37
N LYS A 18 -6.31 6.20 9.09
CA LYS A 18 -6.76 7.57 8.84
C LYS A 18 -5.60 8.34 8.22
N ILE A 19 -5.79 8.82 6.99
CA ILE A 19 -4.75 9.54 6.23
C ILE A 19 -5.29 10.91 5.84
N SER A 20 -4.66 11.96 6.35
CA SER A 20 -4.88 13.35 5.92
C SER A 20 -3.78 13.78 4.95
N ARG A 21 -4.02 14.85 4.18
CA ARG A 21 -3.01 15.45 3.28
C ARG A 21 -1.72 15.81 4.04
N PHE A 22 -0.56 15.65 3.40
CA PHE A 22 0.74 16.04 3.99
C PHE A 22 1.08 17.50 3.72
N SER A 23 0.64 18.03 2.57
CA SER A 23 1.00 19.37 2.09
C SER A 23 -0.11 19.98 1.25
N ASP A 24 -0.11 21.32 1.13
CA ASP A 24 -0.89 22.02 0.10
C ASP A 24 -0.43 21.68 -1.32
N ASN A 25 0.80 21.20 -1.50
CA ASN A 25 1.27 20.73 -2.80
C ASN A 25 0.66 19.35 -3.13
N PRO A 26 -0.25 19.25 -4.12
CA PRO A 26 -0.94 17.99 -4.45
C PRO A 26 0.03 16.90 -4.90
N GLU A 27 1.19 17.26 -5.48
CA GLU A 27 2.18 16.28 -5.92
C GLU A 27 2.83 15.51 -4.77
N ILE A 28 2.80 16.05 -3.54
CA ILE A 28 3.32 15.41 -2.32
C ILE A 28 2.28 14.46 -1.70
N ASN A 29 0.99 14.65 -2.00
CA ASN A 29 -0.11 13.84 -1.46
C ASN A 29 -0.43 12.61 -2.32
N ARG A 30 0.62 11.98 -2.86
CA ARG A 30 0.53 10.69 -3.55
C ARG A 30 1.12 9.61 -2.66
N GLY A 31 0.66 8.37 -2.87
CA GLY A 31 1.22 7.24 -2.15
C GLY A 31 2.69 7.01 -2.52
N TRP A 32 3.51 6.69 -1.52
CA TRP A 32 4.82 6.11 -1.76
C TRP A 32 4.64 4.72 -2.38
N ILE A 33 5.21 4.47 -3.56
CA ILE A 33 5.08 3.14 -4.20
C ILE A 33 5.99 2.14 -3.48
N HIS A 34 5.40 1.06 -2.96
CA HIS A 34 6.09 0.02 -2.20
C HIS A 34 5.45 -1.36 -2.41
N GLN A 35 6.06 -2.37 -1.78
CA GLN A 35 5.52 -3.72 -1.59
C GLN A 35 5.36 -3.95 -0.09
N ASP A 36 4.43 -4.83 0.29
CA ASP A 36 4.21 -5.21 1.70
C ASP A 36 5.12 -6.38 2.06
N GLY A 37 6.42 -6.11 2.17
CA GLY A 37 7.44 -7.11 2.45
C GLY A 37 7.11 -7.94 3.68
N GLY A 38 6.72 -9.20 3.48
CA GLY A 38 6.34 -10.13 4.55
C GLY A 38 4.85 -10.55 4.56
N ALA A 39 4.00 -9.89 3.77
CA ALA A 39 2.62 -10.34 3.55
C ALA A 39 2.52 -11.22 2.29
N PHE A 40 1.76 -12.32 2.37
CA PHE A 40 1.35 -13.10 1.20
C PHE A 40 0.31 -12.33 0.38
N CYS A 41 -0.68 -11.74 1.05
CA CYS A 41 -1.63 -10.85 0.43
C CYS A 41 -2.01 -9.73 1.39
N ALA A 42 -2.43 -8.62 0.80
CA ALA A 42 -2.96 -7.47 1.48
C ALA A 42 -4.35 -7.15 0.96
N ALA A 43 -5.15 -6.48 1.78
CA ALA A 43 -6.45 -5.97 1.39
C ALA A 43 -6.70 -4.58 1.96
N VAL A 44 -7.49 -3.79 1.22
CA VAL A 44 -7.92 -2.46 1.62
C VAL A 44 -9.44 -2.38 1.47
N VAL A 45 -10.11 -2.01 2.56
CA VAL A 45 -11.53 -1.67 2.58
C VAL A 45 -11.67 -0.16 2.66
N TYR A 46 -12.46 0.41 1.75
CA TYR A 46 -12.79 1.83 1.70
C TYR A 46 -13.95 2.15 2.63
N LEU A 47 -13.75 3.04 3.61
CA LEU A 47 -14.70 3.26 4.71
C LEU A 47 -15.24 4.69 4.80
N ASP A 48 -14.96 5.52 3.81
CA ASP A 48 -15.44 6.89 3.73
C ASP A 48 -16.62 6.98 2.72
N PRO A 49 -17.86 7.26 3.16
CA PRO A 49 -19.06 7.26 2.33
C PRO A 49 -19.02 8.25 1.16
N ASP A 50 -18.48 9.44 1.39
CA ASP A 50 -18.49 10.57 0.47
C ASP A 50 -17.07 10.92 -0.01
N ALA A 51 -16.22 9.90 -0.09
CA ALA A 51 -14.83 10.07 -0.43
C ALA A 51 -14.63 10.55 -1.87
N ASN A 52 -13.59 11.37 -2.08
CA ASN A 52 -13.09 11.60 -3.43
C ASN A 52 -12.69 10.26 -4.08
N LEU A 53 -13.26 9.96 -5.24
CA LEU A 53 -13.04 8.71 -5.98
C LEU A 53 -11.55 8.47 -6.32
N ASP A 54 -10.79 9.55 -6.50
CA ASP A 54 -9.36 9.49 -6.83
C ASP A 54 -8.48 9.15 -5.61
N HIS A 55 -9.06 9.04 -4.42
CA HIS A 55 -8.34 8.60 -3.20
C HIS A 55 -8.18 7.08 -3.11
N GLY A 56 -8.18 6.41 -4.27
CA GLY A 56 -8.18 4.97 -4.40
C GLY A 56 -6.83 4.30 -4.11
N THR A 57 -6.65 3.13 -4.70
CA THR A 57 -5.40 2.38 -4.69
C THR A 57 -4.95 2.10 -6.12
N SER A 58 -3.67 2.32 -6.39
CA SER A 58 -3.05 2.04 -7.68
C SER A 58 -2.08 0.86 -7.56
N ILE A 59 -2.04 0.03 -8.61
CA ILE A 59 -1.03 -1.03 -8.79
C ILE A 59 -0.09 -0.62 -9.92
N TYR A 60 1.18 -0.99 -9.79
CA TYR A 60 2.26 -0.55 -10.64
C TYR A 60 3.14 -1.72 -11.12
N ARG A 61 3.83 -1.48 -12.23
CA ARG A 61 4.95 -2.29 -12.70
C ARG A 61 6.24 -1.47 -12.62
N MET A 62 7.32 -2.10 -12.19
CA MET A 62 8.64 -1.48 -12.22
C MET A 62 9.15 -1.40 -13.67
N LYS A 63 9.68 -0.25 -14.08
CA LYS A 63 10.29 -0.06 -15.40
C LYS A 63 11.60 -0.85 -15.49
N SER A 64 11.94 -1.35 -16.67
CA SER A 64 13.13 -2.21 -16.87
C SER A 64 14.47 -1.53 -16.56
N ASP A 65 14.54 -0.20 -16.61
CA ASP A 65 15.72 0.60 -16.31
C ASP A 65 15.76 1.11 -14.85
N ALA A 66 14.74 0.81 -14.06
CA ALA A 66 14.58 1.28 -12.69
C ALA A 66 15.73 0.88 -11.75
N GLU A 67 16.28 -0.33 -11.90
CA GLU A 67 17.40 -0.80 -11.05
C GLU A 67 18.62 0.11 -11.13
N ARG A 68 18.84 0.80 -12.27
CA ARG A 68 19.94 1.76 -12.42
C ARG A 68 19.71 3.06 -11.65
N ASN A 69 18.46 3.36 -11.34
CA ASN A 69 17.99 4.57 -10.68
C ASN A 69 17.52 4.31 -9.24
N ALA A 70 17.75 3.10 -8.71
CA ALA A 70 17.39 2.74 -7.35
C ALA A 70 18.00 3.71 -6.35
N LEU A 71 17.17 4.14 -5.41
CA LEU A 71 17.55 5.15 -4.44
C LEU A 71 18.64 4.62 -3.50
N PRO A 72 19.53 5.48 -2.99
CA PRO A 72 20.62 5.04 -2.13
C PRO A 72 20.17 4.23 -0.91
N TRP A 73 18.97 4.49 -0.39
CA TRP A 73 18.39 3.76 0.74
C TRP A 73 17.72 2.43 0.40
N GLN A 74 17.53 2.13 -0.88
CA GLN A 74 17.11 0.79 -1.33
C GLN A 74 18.31 -0.16 -1.40
N LYS A 75 19.52 0.34 -1.18
CA LYS A 75 20.74 -0.47 -1.10
C LYS A 75 20.91 -1.05 0.30
N LYS A 76 21.41 -2.28 0.37
CA LYS A 76 21.58 -3.05 1.61
C LYS A 76 22.42 -2.33 2.67
N ASP A 77 23.38 -1.50 2.26
CA ASP A 77 24.32 -0.79 3.14
C ASP A 77 23.97 0.69 3.32
N CYS A 78 22.69 1.05 3.21
CA CYS A 78 22.30 2.45 3.32
C CYS A 78 22.51 3.04 4.71
N ASP A 79 22.89 4.32 4.77
CA ASP A 79 22.90 5.07 6.02
C ASP A 79 21.45 5.22 6.54
N PRO A 80 21.12 4.72 7.74
CA PRO A 80 19.79 4.84 8.33
C PRO A 80 19.27 6.28 8.39
N LYS A 81 20.15 7.29 8.43
CA LYS A 81 19.78 8.71 8.38
C LYS A 81 19.07 9.10 7.09
N LEU A 82 19.30 8.38 5.99
CA LEU A 82 18.58 8.61 4.74
C LEU A 82 17.10 8.27 4.87
N MET A 83 16.73 7.36 5.80
CA MET A 83 15.34 6.99 6.12
C MET A 83 14.68 7.84 7.18
N GLN A 84 15.42 8.75 7.83
CA GLN A 84 14.85 9.63 8.84
C GLN A 84 13.68 10.46 8.28
N PHE A 85 13.78 10.97 7.05
CA PHE A 85 12.71 11.75 6.43
C PHE A 85 11.45 10.93 6.10
N HIS A 86 11.63 9.66 5.75
CA HIS A 86 10.51 8.73 5.58
C HIS A 86 9.78 8.56 6.92
N THR A 87 10.53 8.35 8.01
CA THR A 87 9.97 8.24 9.36
C THR A 87 9.35 9.56 9.85
N ASP A 88 9.94 10.70 9.51
CA ASP A 88 9.43 12.01 9.91
C ASP A 88 8.05 12.29 9.30
N VAL A 89 7.84 12.02 8.01
CA VAL A 89 6.58 12.32 7.31
C VAL A 89 5.57 11.17 7.38
N LEU A 90 6.00 9.92 7.17
CA LEU A 90 5.11 8.75 7.13
C LEU A 90 4.99 8.03 8.48
N GLY A 91 5.88 8.32 9.43
CA GLY A 91 5.85 7.75 10.77
C GLY A 91 4.84 8.44 11.69
N PRO A 92 4.83 8.07 12.98
CA PRO A 92 3.83 8.53 13.95
C PRO A 92 3.79 10.05 14.15
N GLU A 93 4.92 10.74 13.98
CA GLU A 93 5.00 12.20 14.18
C GLU A 93 4.36 13.00 13.03
N GLN A 94 4.26 12.42 11.84
CA GLN A 94 3.70 13.04 10.62
C GLN A 94 4.11 14.51 10.44
N LYS A 95 5.42 14.78 10.51
CA LYS A 95 5.97 16.14 10.40
C LYS A 95 5.59 16.79 9.09
N ARG A 96 5.10 18.02 9.19
CA ARG A 96 4.74 18.89 8.05
C ARG A 96 5.63 20.13 7.93
N ASP A 97 6.78 20.14 8.59
CA ASP A 97 7.72 21.25 8.44
C ASP A 97 8.31 21.28 7.02
N LYS A 98 8.66 22.48 6.55
CA LYS A 98 9.09 22.71 5.17
C LYS A 98 10.26 21.82 4.75
N LYS A 99 11.23 21.61 5.64
CA LYS A 99 12.44 20.84 5.32
C LYS A 99 12.11 19.36 5.15
N SER A 100 11.30 18.80 6.06
CA SER A 100 10.87 17.40 5.97
C SER A 100 10.04 17.14 4.72
N LEU A 101 9.08 18.01 4.39
CA LEU A 101 8.25 17.89 3.20
C LEU A 101 9.03 18.05 1.89
N GLU A 102 10.02 18.96 1.84
CA GLU A 102 10.87 19.15 0.66
C GLU A 102 11.70 17.90 0.36
N VAL A 103 12.36 17.34 1.38
CA VAL A 103 13.18 16.14 1.22
C VAL A 103 12.30 14.93 0.87
N PHE A 104 11.18 14.75 1.59
CA PHE A 104 10.22 13.69 1.29
C PHE A 104 9.68 13.78 -0.14
N GLY A 105 9.25 14.96 -0.58
CA GLY A 105 8.73 15.18 -1.94
C GLY A 105 9.75 14.87 -3.03
N ASN A 106 11.02 15.27 -2.85
CA ASN A 106 12.10 14.96 -3.79
C ASN A 106 12.35 13.44 -3.87
N ASN A 107 12.41 12.77 -2.72
CA ASN A 107 12.60 11.32 -2.64
C ASN A 107 11.44 10.55 -3.26
N MET A 108 10.21 10.98 -2.99
CA MET A 108 9.01 10.37 -3.55
C MET A 108 8.94 10.52 -5.06
N LYS A 109 9.33 11.67 -5.62
CA LYS A 109 9.43 11.85 -7.08
C LYS A 109 10.38 10.86 -7.72
N ILE A 110 11.57 10.69 -7.14
CA ILE A 110 12.56 9.74 -7.66
C ILE A 110 12.03 8.31 -7.54
N ASN A 111 11.53 7.92 -6.36
CA ASN A 111 10.94 6.60 -6.13
C ASN A 111 9.84 6.30 -7.14
N ASN A 112 8.84 7.16 -7.23
CA ASN A 112 7.68 6.90 -8.04
C ASN A 112 7.98 6.98 -9.55
N SER A 113 9.05 7.67 -9.97
CA SER A 113 9.47 7.73 -11.39
C SER A 113 9.91 6.37 -11.95
N MET A 114 10.30 5.43 -11.10
CA MET A 114 10.74 4.08 -11.47
C MET A 114 9.60 3.15 -11.90
N PHE A 115 8.35 3.60 -11.77
CA PHE A 115 7.17 2.77 -11.94
C PHE A 115 6.24 3.32 -13.01
N GLU A 116 5.47 2.43 -13.60
CA GLU A 116 4.33 2.76 -14.44
C GLU A 116 3.06 2.17 -13.83
N ARG A 117 1.98 2.94 -13.82
CA ARG A 117 0.69 2.49 -13.25
C ARG A 117 0.01 1.55 -14.23
N THR A 118 -0.40 0.38 -13.75
CA THR A 118 -1.07 -0.64 -14.57
C THR A 118 -2.55 -0.76 -14.23
N LEU A 119 -2.95 -0.40 -13.01
CA LEU A 119 -4.32 -0.44 -12.55
C LEU A 119 -4.57 0.69 -11.54
N GLU A 120 -5.79 1.21 -11.54
CA GLU A 120 -6.29 2.13 -10.53
C GLU A 120 -7.69 1.69 -10.11
N VAL A 121 -7.90 1.49 -8.81
CA VAL A 121 -9.22 1.20 -8.23
C VAL A 121 -9.68 2.41 -7.43
N LYS A 122 -10.83 2.97 -7.81
CA LYS A 122 -11.41 4.15 -7.16
C LYS A 122 -11.92 3.85 -5.74
N ASN A 123 -11.82 4.86 -4.88
CA ASN A 123 -12.27 4.85 -3.49
C ASN A 123 -13.80 4.86 -3.40
N VAL A 124 -14.42 3.69 -3.53
CA VAL A 124 -15.87 3.53 -3.43
C VAL A 124 -16.20 2.92 -2.08
N TYR A 125 -17.05 3.58 -1.32
CA TYR A 125 -17.44 3.14 0.02
C TYR A 125 -17.86 1.67 0.06
N ASN A 126 -17.39 0.97 1.10
CA ASN A 126 -17.65 -0.44 1.38
C ASN A 126 -17.14 -1.42 0.29
N ARG A 127 -16.24 -0.97 -0.59
CA ARG A 127 -15.49 -1.85 -1.49
C ARG A 127 -14.24 -2.36 -0.80
N VAL A 128 -13.97 -3.65 -0.99
CA VAL A 128 -12.68 -4.27 -0.69
C VAL A 128 -11.91 -4.54 -1.98
N ILE A 129 -10.61 -4.28 -1.93
CA ILE A 129 -9.65 -4.84 -2.89
C ILE A 129 -8.68 -5.75 -2.15
N GLY A 130 -8.29 -6.84 -2.78
CA GLY A 130 -7.23 -7.73 -2.32
C GLY A 130 -6.18 -7.89 -3.40
N TYR A 131 -4.91 -7.93 -3.02
CA TYR A 131 -3.79 -8.09 -3.94
C TYR A 131 -2.66 -8.88 -3.28
N ASP A 132 -1.80 -9.45 -4.12
CA ASP A 132 -0.59 -10.15 -3.67
C ASP A 132 0.38 -9.14 -3.03
N GLY A 133 0.97 -9.48 -1.88
CA GLY A 133 1.81 -8.56 -1.09
C GLY A 133 3.10 -8.13 -1.78
N THR A 134 3.50 -8.84 -2.85
CA THR A 134 4.64 -8.50 -3.71
C THR A 134 4.25 -7.59 -4.87
N GLN A 135 2.98 -7.21 -5.03
CA GLN A 135 2.61 -6.21 -6.04
C GLN A 135 3.06 -4.81 -5.61
N PHE A 136 3.74 -4.11 -6.50
CA PHE A 136 4.01 -2.69 -6.29
C PHE A 136 2.70 -1.92 -6.30
N HIS A 137 2.43 -1.21 -5.21
CA HIS A 137 1.19 -0.49 -5.05
C HIS A 137 1.43 0.80 -4.29
N GLY A 138 0.42 1.66 -4.31
CA GLY A 138 0.43 2.90 -3.57
C GLY A 138 -0.96 3.51 -3.60
N GLN A 139 -1.20 4.39 -2.65
CA GLN A 139 -2.40 5.21 -2.68
C GLN A 139 -2.39 6.13 -3.90
N SER A 140 -3.52 6.21 -4.61
CA SER A 140 -3.60 6.96 -5.87
C SER A 140 -3.42 8.46 -5.65
N ASN A 141 -4.13 9.01 -4.66
CA ASN A 141 -4.07 10.40 -4.21
C ASN A 141 -4.68 10.50 -2.79
N PHE A 142 -4.37 11.57 -2.07
CA PHE A 142 -5.06 12.01 -0.84
C PHE A 142 -4.95 13.51 -0.63
N HIS A 143 -4.81 14.27 -1.71
CA HIS A 143 -4.94 15.71 -1.62
C HIS A 143 -6.39 16.08 -1.25
N MET A 144 -6.53 16.97 -0.27
CA MET A 144 -7.80 17.45 0.25
C MET A 144 -7.72 18.96 0.42
N ASP A 145 -8.86 19.63 0.36
CA ASP A 145 -8.92 21.09 0.46
C ASP A 145 -8.75 21.56 1.91
N SER A 146 -9.09 20.70 2.88
CA SER A 146 -8.99 20.97 4.32
C SER A 146 -8.21 19.89 5.06
N ASP A 147 -7.62 20.27 6.20
CA ASP A 147 -6.98 19.34 7.14
C ASP A 147 -7.97 18.54 7.99
N ASP A 148 -9.23 18.97 8.04
CA ASP A 148 -10.32 18.24 8.71
C ASP A 148 -10.79 17.02 7.91
N GLU A 149 -10.47 16.98 6.62
CA GLU A 149 -10.75 15.85 5.76
C GLU A 149 -9.67 14.77 5.91
N PHE A 150 -10.10 13.52 5.74
CA PHE A 150 -9.21 12.38 5.77
C PHE A 150 -9.80 11.23 4.97
N ARG A 151 -8.93 10.38 4.44
CA ARG A 151 -9.31 9.10 3.89
C ARG A 151 -9.32 8.07 5.01
N LEU A 152 -10.44 7.38 5.18
CA LEU A 152 -10.57 6.27 6.11
C LEU A 152 -10.56 4.94 5.37
N THR A 153 -9.68 4.04 5.81
CA THR A 153 -9.62 2.66 5.32
C THR A 153 -9.39 1.67 6.44
N MET A 154 -9.77 0.43 6.21
CA MET A 154 -9.28 -0.71 6.99
C MET A 154 -8.36 -1.52 6.10
N VAL A 155 -7.12 -1.74 6.55
CA VAL A 155 -6.15 -2.56 5.84
C VAL A 155 -5.96 -3.87 6.55
N ALA A 156 -5.74 -4.93 5.78
CA ALA A 156 -5.48 -6.27 6.28
C ALA A 156 -4.25 -6.85 5.59
N PHE A 157 -3.37 -7.50 6.35
CA PHE A 157 -2.18 -8.18 5.84
C PHE A 157 -2.19 -9.62 6.32
N VAL A 158 -2.14 -10.57 5.39
CA VAL A 158 -2.02 -12.00 5.72
C VAL A 158 -0.55 -12.38 5.60
N THR A 159 0.09 -12.66 6.72
CA THR A 159 1.53 -12.93 6.83
C THR A 159 1.85 -14.42 6.93
N ARG A 160 0.82 -15.24 7.21
CA ARG A 160 0.95 -16.69 7.25
C ARG A 160 -0.35 -17.35 6.83
N ILE A 161 -0.24 -18.36 5.98
CA ILE A 161 -1.28 -19.36 5.74
C ILE A 161 -0.59 -20.71 5.79
N THR A 162 -0.93 -21.54 6.76
CA THR A 162 -0.54 -22.95 6.77
C THR A 162 -1.69 -23.77 6.22
N LYS A 163 -1.35 -24.86 5.53
CA LYS A 163 -2.32 -25.73 4.89
C LYS A 163 -3.04 -26.53 6.00
N PRO A 164 -4.34 -26.36 6.26
CA PRO A 164 -5.06 -27.36 7.03
C PRO A 164 -5.03 -28.69 6.25
N ALA A 165 -5.17 -29.82 6.95
CA ALA A 165 -5.26 -31.14 6.35
C ALA A 165 -6.40 -31.16 5.31
N THR A 166 -6.08 -30.91 4.04
CA THR A 166 -7.10 -30.76 3.01
C THR A 166 -7.51 -32.16 2.59
N LYS A 167 -8.78 -32.54 2.78
CA LYS A 167 -9.38 -33.57 1.93
C LYS A 167 -9.40 -32.99 0.50
N LEU A 168 -8.42 -33.38 -0.30
CA LEU A 168 -8.42 -33.15 -1.74
C LEU A 168 -9.69 -33.81 -2.30
N PHE A 169 -10.69 -33.00 -2.68
CA PHE A 169 -11.73 -33.50 -3.55
C PHE A 169 -11.20 -33.43 -4.98
N GLU A 170 -11.04 -34.60 -5.57
CA GLU A 170 -10.73 -34.76 -6.98
C GLU A 170 -11.93 -34.27 -7.80
N LEU A 171 -11.77 -33.19 -8.55
CA LEU A 171 -12.73 -32.79 -9.56
C LEU A 171 -12.66 -33.81 -10.70
N LYS A 172 -13.46 -34.87 -10.60
CA LYS A 172 -13.70 -35.75 -11.74
C LYS A 172 -14.57 -34.99 -12.74
N SER A 173 -13.96 -34.49 -13.82
CA SER A 173 -14.74 -33.98 -14.94
C SER A 173 -15.60 -35.13 -15.48
N ARG A 174 -16.92 -34.90 -15.60
CA ARG A 174 -17.85 -35.83 -16.26
C ARG A 174 -18.15 -35.38 -17.69
N TYR A 175 -17.14 -34.86 -18.38
CA TYR A 175 -17.23 -34.53 -19.80
C TYR A 175 -15.96 -34.96 -20.51
N ILE A 176 -15.96 -36.23 -20.93
CA ILE A 176 -15.40 -36.71 -22.20
C ILE A 176 -16.44 -37.68 -22.76
#